data_AF-A0A016STN9-F1
#
_entry.id   AF-A0A016STN9-F1
#
_cell.length_a   1.000
_cell.length_b   1.000
_cell.length_c   1.000
_cell.angle_alpha   90.00
_cell.angle_beta   90.00
_cell.angle_gamma   90.00
#
_symmetry.space_group_name_H-M   'P 1'
#
loop_
_entity.id
_entity.type
_entity.pdbx_description
1 polymer ?
#
loop_
_entity_poly.entity_id
_entity_poly.type
_entity_poly.pdbx_seq_one_letter_code
_entity_poly.pdbx_strand_id
1 'polypeptide(L)'
;MYNENTKGQNCRPVGIDFASSTHKSRVESNLETASKKIEAFKALDDWCLKAGFETSCNYPSPSQLAHSHASDPILRNNEDTALVIINNYQRKRGMGLLQRLYQPYFGMTIFCGTWEPREHIDDGLYPEMIHPFNYIHVSAAEIVRGVFLYYCLAKIRELRLRNIRGYFISADDAIFHFWQHMFDFDEIQYPVWVIKQRYPSAWWLTPYGYKAARRAERLFREMHQKNKKIKELWSCYQKGLLAQGHTEDAASHIRDDNGWTLSDFFYVPQKRLAYLAEAAEVFFKGDLFVELTMNKLLQTVPHNRIPQEKFAYVPKTLRYQWREYYRPDLIMIHPIKLNYFADFTNRTVFCETVVRSFKRALLQC
;
A
#
# COMPACT_ATOMS: atom_id res chain seq x y z
N MET A 1 24.26 5.29 16.66
CA MET A 1 22.85 5.15 17.09
C MET A 1 22.01 6.02 16.19
N TYR A 2 21.00 5.45 15.55
CA TYR A 2 19.99 6.19 14.78
C TYR A 2 19.11 6.99 15.74
N ASN A 3 18.68 8.20 15.35
CA ASN A 3 17.82 9.05 16.17
C ASN A 3 16.43 9.08 15.56
N GLU A 4 15.55 8.21 16.07
CA GLU A 4 14.15 8.04 15.65
C GLU A 4 13.30 9.32 15.74
N ASN A 5 13.78 10.34 16.45
CA ASN A 5 13.08 11.62 16.63
C ASN A 5 13.43 12.67 15.56
N THR A 6 14.21 12.32 14.53
CA THR A 6 14.61 13.27 13.46
C THR A 6 14.16 12.80 12.09
N LYS A 7 13.69 13.75 11.25
CA LYS A 7 13.34 13.51 9.84
C LYS A 7 14.60 13.48 8.96
N GLY A 8 14.57 12.75 7.85
CA GLY A 8 15.67 12.71 6.88
C GLY A 8 16.79 11.72 7.19
N GLN A 9 16.53 10.70 8.01
CA GLN A 9 17.48 9.62 8.30
C GLN A 9 17.28 8.46 7.32
N ASN A 10 18.06 8.36 6.24
CA ASN A 10 17.89 7.28 5.26
C ASN A 10 19.19 6.50 4.95
N CYS A 11 19.07 5.16 4.96
CA CYS A 11 19.99 4.24 4.29
C CYS A 11 19.83 4.32 2.76
N ARG A 12 20.88 3.91 2.04
CA ARG A 12 21.20 4.27 0.65
C ARG A 12 20.34 3.57 -0.43
N PRO A 13 20.26 4.13 -1.66
CA PRO A 13 19.52 3.54 -2.78
C PRO A 13 19.95 2.10 -3.08
N VAL A 14 18.98 1.22 -3.29
CA VAL A 14 19.20 -0.11 -3.87
C VAL A 14 18.56 -0.10 -5.24
N GLY A 15 19.35 -0.26 -6.31
CA GLY A 15 18.82 -0.45 -7.65
C GLY A 15 18.51 -1.92 -7.88
N ILE A 16 17.21 -2.25 -7.96
CA ILE A 16 16.75 -3.59 -8.37
C ILE A 16 16.18 -3.45 -9.78
N ASP A 17 16.75 -4.22 -10.71
CA ASP A 17 16.16 -4.40 -12.02
C ASP A 17 15.24 -5.61 -11.95
N PHE A 18 13.94 -5.39 -12.18
CA PHE A 18 13.04 -6.48 -12.51
C PHE A 18 13.40 -6.90 -13.93
N ALA A 19 14.53 -7.61 -14.08
CA ALA A 19 14.87 -8.22 -15.35
C ALA A 19 13.60 -8.96 -15.79
N SER A 20 13.10 -8.61 -16.99
CA SER A 20 12.00 -9.34 -17.59
C SER A 20 12.29 -10.83 -17.41
N SER A 21 11.24 -11.59 -17.18
CA SER A 21 11.19 -13.04 -17.05
C SER A 21 11.72 -13.81 -18.29
N THR A 22 12.78 -13.32 -18.93
CA THR A 22 13.31 -13.69 -20.24
C THR A 22 14.70 -14.33 -20.19
N HIS A 23 15.33 -14.52 -19.02
CA HIS A 23 16.65 -15.19 -18.95
C HIS A 23 16.78 -16.38 -17.99
N LYS A 24 15.70 -16.80 -17.33
CA LYS A 24 15.52 -18.20 -16.90
C LYS A 24 14.46 -18.82 -17.79
N SER A 25 14.47 -20.13 -18.01
CA SER A 25 13.36 -20.75 -18.73
C SER A 25 12.07 -20.34 -18.01
N ARG A 26 11.15 -19.66 -18.74
CA ARG A 26 9.92 -19.10 -18.14
C ARG A 26 9.11 -20.19 -17.42
N VAL A 27 9.27 -21.43 -17.86
CA VAL A 27 8.65 -22.63 -17.28
C VAL A 27 9.23 -22.96 -15.89
N GLU A 28 10.55 -23.05 -15.72
CA GLU A 28 11.16 -23.34 -14.41
C GLU A 28 10.90 -22.23 -13.39
N SER A 29 10.97 -20.96 -13.84
CA SER A 29 10.65 -19.81 -12.99
C SER A 29 9.19 -19.83 -12.52
N ASN A 30 8.26 -20.27 -13.37
CA ASN A 30 6.84 -20.34 -13.01
C ASN A 30 6.55 -21.50 -12.05
N LEU A 31 7.22 -22.64 -12.21
CA LEU A 31 7.09 -23.78 -11.30
C LEU A 31 7.64 -23.45 -9.91
N GLU A 32 8.80 -22.79 -9.82
CA GLU A 32 9.37 -22.34 -8.55
C GLU A 32 8.42 -21.37 -7.82
N THR A 33 7.87 -20.39 -8.54
CA THR A 33 6.90 -19.43 -8.00
C THR A 33 5.61 -20.13 -7.55
N ALA A 34 5.10 -21.10 -8.31
CA ALA A 34 3.94 -21.89 -7.91
C ALA A 34 4.19 -22.72 -6.65
N SER A 35 5.36 -23.34 -6.52
CA SER A 35 5.76 -24.04 -5.28
C SER A 35 5.77 -23.10 -4.09
N LYS A 36 6.36 -21.90 -4.23
CA LYS A 36 6.35 -20.87 -3.17
C LYS A 36 4.94 -20.43 -2.78
N LYS A 37 4.03 -20.27 -3.75
CA LYS A 37 2.61 -19.96 -3.49
C LYS A 37 1.96 -21.06 -2.64
N ILE A 38 2.19 -22.33 -2.98
CA ILE A 38 1.67 -23.49 -2.23
C ILE A 38 2.26 -23.56 -0.82
N GLU A 39 3.58 -23.44 -0.68
CA GLU A 39 4.28 -23.47 0.61
C GLU A 39 3.83 -22.35 1.54
N ALA A 40 3.60 -21.16 1.01
CA ALA A 40 3.08 -20.04 1.78
C ALA A 40 1.72 -20.36 2.42
N PHE A 41 0.81 -20.99 1.67
CA PHE A 41 -0.50 -21.39 2.20
C PHE A 41 -0.44 -22.60 3.12
N LYS A 42 0.46 -23.56 2.88
CA LYS A 42 0.72 -24.65 3.85
C LYS A 42 1.18 -24.09 5.20
N ALA A 43 2.08 -23.10 5.19
CA ALA A 43 2.51 -22.44 6.43
C ALA A 43 1.37 -21.65 7.11
N LEU A 44 0.39 -21.15 6.35
CA LEU A 44 -0.82 -20.55 6.91
C LEU A 44 -1.75 -21.60 7.51
N ASP A 45 -1.88 -22.77 6.88
CA ASP A 45 -2.65 -23.89 7.40
C ASP A 45 -2.08 -24.36 8.74
N ASP A 46 -0.75 -24.51 8.85
CA ASP A 46 -0.08 -24.85 10.11
C ASP A 46 -0.33 -23.79 11.20
N TRP A 47 -0.32 -22.52 10.83
CA TRP A 47 -0.60 -21.42 11.76
C TRP A 47 -2.06 -21.39 12.23
N CYS A 48 -3.00 -21.71 11.33
CA CYS A 48 -4.42 -21.83 11.61
C CYS A 48 -4.74 -23.09 12.45
N LEU A 49 -4.05 -24.20 12.22
CA LEU A 49 -4.20 -25.45 12.97
C LEU A 49 -3.87 -25.25 14.45
N LYS A 50 -2.86 -24.42 14.77
CA LYS A 50 -2.54 -24.04 16.16
C LYS A 50 -3.71 -23.35 16.89
N ALA A 51 -4.65 -22.76 16.16
CA ALA A 51 -5.88 -22.16 16.69
C ALA A 51 -7.04 -23.16 16.83
N GLY A 52 -6.83 -24.42 16.46
CA GLY A 52 -7.89 -25.44 16.35
C GLY A 52 -8.68 -25.37 15.05
N PHE A 53 -8.22 -24.63 14.04
CA PHE A 53 -8.88 -24.56 12.74
C PHE A 53 -8.19 -25.45 11.71
N GLU A 54 -8.82 -26.59 11.40
CA GLU A 54 -8.38 -27.46 10.31
C GLU A 54 -8.85 -26.92 8.96
N THR A 55 -7.91 -26.86 8.03
CA THR A 55 -8.20 -26.53 6.63
C THR A 55 -8.01 -27.77 5.77
N SER A 56 -9.10 -28.30 5.23
CA SER A 56 -9.00 -29.30 4.16
C SER A 56 -8.74 -28.57 2.84
N CYS A 57 -7.52 -28.65 2.31
CA CYS A 57 -7.22 -28.22 0.94
C CYS A 57 -6.47 -29.33 0.19
N ASN A 58 -7.03 -29.75 -0.93
CA ASN A 58 -6.32 -30.56 -1.90
C ASN A 58 -5.48 -29.62 -2.77
N TYR A 59 -4.26 -29.33 -2.32
CA TYR A 59 -3.38 -28.42 -3.02
C TYR A 59 -3.12 -28.89 -4.46
N PRO A 60 -3.24 -28.00 -5.47
CA PRO A 60 -2.81 -28.33 -6.82
C PRO A 60 -1.30 -28.63 -6.83
N SER A 61 -0.86 -29.45 -7.78
CA SER A 61 0.57 -29.57 -8.04
C SER A 61 1.14 -28.23 -8.53
N PRO A 62 2.45 -27.96 -8.31
CA PRO A 62 3.08 -26.74 -8.81
C PRO A 62 2.86 -26.51 -10.31
N SER A 63 2.83 -27.57 -11.12
CA SER A 63 2.56 -27.47 -12.56
C SER A 63 1.12 -27.03 -12.87
N GLN A 64 0.13 -27.61 -12.18
CA GLN A 64 -1.27 -27.21 -12.34
C GLN A 64 -1.48 -25.75 -11.94
N LEU A 65 -0.90 -25.33 -10.81
CA LEU A 65 -1.02 -23.96 -10.33
C LEU A 65 -0.30 -22.96 -11.25
N ALA A 66 0.90 -23.29 -11.72
CA ALA A 66 1.65 -22.48 -12.66
C ALA A 66 0.86 -22.26 -13.96
N HIS A 67 0.23 -23.31 -14.49
CA HIS A 67 -0.59 -23.21 -15.69
C HIS A 67 -1.82 -22.33 -15.48
N SER A 68 -2.58 -22.56 -14.40
CA SER A 68 -3.77 -21.78 -14.05
C SER A 68 -3.43 -20.29 -13.90
N HIS A 69 -2.42 -19.95 -13.10
CA HIS A 69 -2.04 -18.56 -12.87
C HIS A 69 -1.42 -17.87 -14.09
N ALA A 70 -0.70 -18.60 -14.96
CA ALA A 70 -0.17 -18.03 -16.19
C ALA A 70 -1.28 -17.62 -17.19
N SER A 71 -2.46 -18.24 -17.08
CA SER A 71 -3.64 -17.92 -17.89
C SER A 71 -4.46 -16.74 -17.34
N ASP A 72 -4.26 -16.38 -16.06
CA ASP A 72 -4.94 -15.23 -15.44
C ASP A 72 -4.18 -13.92 -15.72
N PRO A 73 -4.79 -12.97 -16.47
CA PRO A 73 -4.13 -11.73 -16.83
C PRO A 73 -3.84 -10.82 -15.63
N ILE A 74 -4.66 -10.85 -14.58
CA ILE A 74 -4.48 -10.00 -13.39
C ILE A 74 -3.33 -10.53 -12.55
N LEU A 75 -3.31 -11.83 -12.27
CA LEU A 75 -2.22 -12.43 -11.50
C LEU A 75 -0.88 -12.27 -12.21
N ARG A 76 -0.86 -12.39 -13.55
CA ARG A 76 0.33 -12.10 -14.35
C ARG A 76 0.75 -10.64 -14.25
N ASN A 77 -0.19 -9.69 -14.31
CA ASN A 77 0.14 -8.26 -14.19
C ASN A 77 0.68 -7.92 -12.78
N ASN A 78 0.23 -8.62 -11.74
CA ASN A 78 0.73 -8.41 -10.37
C ASN A 78 2.22 -8.75 -10.24
N GLU A 79 2.71 -9.74 -11.00
CA GLU A 79 4.13 -10.10 -11.07
C GLU A 79 5.01 -8.95 -11.63
N ASP A 80 4.43 -8.02 -12.40
CA ASP A 80 5.10 -6.81 -12.88
C ASP A 80 4.93 -5.60 -11.92
N THR A 81 4.34 -5.79 -10.74
CA THR A 81 4.09 -4.70 -9.78
C THR A 81 4.76 -4.94 -8.42
N ALA A 82 4.95 -3.85 -7.67
CA ALA A 82 5.35 -3.94 -6.27
C ALA A 82 4.16 -3.65 -5.37
N LEU A 83 3.96 -4.49 -4.35
CA LEU A 83 3.08 -4.18 -3.24
C LEU A 83 3.91 -3.52 -2.13
N VAL A 84 3.52 -2.33 -1.71
CA VAL A 84 4.13 -1.62 -0.59
C VAL A 84 3.16 -1.54 0.57
N ILE A 85 3.51 -2.25 1.63
CA ILE A 85 2.71 -2.36 2.84
C ILE A 85 3.25 -1.35 3.85
N ILE A 86 2.40 -0.41 4.23
CA ILE A 86 2.77 0.64 5.18
C ILE A 86 2.62 0.11 6.61
N ASN A 87 3.75 -0.16 7.24
CA ASN A 87 3.85 -0.62 8.62
C ASN A 87 3.78 0.58 9.57
N ASN A 88 2.59 0.84 10.11
CA ASN A 88 2.35 1.98 10.98
C ASN A 88 2.71 1.65 12.44
N TYR A 89 3.48 2.53 13.09
CA TYR A 89 3.88 2.38 14.49
C TYR A 89 2.65 2.38 15.44
N GLN A 90 2.55 1.54 16.47
CA GLN A 90 3.55 0.61 17.05
C GLN A 90 3.36 -0.85 16.61
N ARG A 91 3.28 -1.13 15.32
CA ARG A 91 3.10 -2.51 14.88
C ARG A 91 4.40 -3.32 14.99
N LYS A 92 4.37 -4.32 15.88
CA LYS A 92 5.50 -5.23 16.17
C LYS A 92 5.36 -6.63 15.56
N ARG A 93 4.16 -7.01 15.10
CA ARG A 93 3.79 -8.40 14.75
C ARG A 93 3.07 -8.54 13.41
N GLY A 94 3.01 -9.77 12.90
CA GLY A 94 2.16 -10.16 11.76
C GLY A 94 2.72 -9.82 10.39
N MET A 95 3.99 -9.43 10.25
CA MET A 95 4.62 -9.24 8.94
C MET A 95 4.72 -10.56 8.16
N GLY A 96 5.16 -11.63 8.82
CA GLY A 96 5.24 -12.97 8.19
C GLY A 96 3.88 -13.51 7.71
N LEU A 97 2.79 -13.13 8.39
CA LEU A 97 1.42 -13.40 7.92
C LEU A 97 1.15 -12.70 6.58
N LEU A 98 1.42 -11.38 6.51
CA LEU A 98 1.23 -10.61 5.27
C LEU A 98 2.15 -11.08 4.14
N GLN A 99 3.38 -11.49 4.44
CA GLN A 99 4.29 -12.06 3.45
C GLN A 99 3.71 -13.31 2.80
N ARG A 100 3.11 -14.21 3.59
CA ARG A 100 2.49 -15.44 3.05
C ARG A 100 1.26 -15.15 2.19
N LEU A 101 0.49 -14.12 2.54
CA LEU A 101 -0.68 -13.70 1.74
C LEU A 101 -0.28 -13.06 0.41
N TYR A 102 0.80 -12.27 0.39
CA TYR A 102 1.07 -11.39 -0.75
C TYR A 102 2.38 -11.65 -1.49
N GLN A 103 3.48 -11.91 -0.78
CA GLN A 103 4.83 -11.91 -1.38
C GLN A 103 4.98 -12.84 -2.60
N PRO A 104 4.38 -14.06 -2.64
CA PRO A 104 4.46 -14.92 -3.82
C PRO A 104 3.70 -14.42 -5.07
N TYR A 105 2.87 -13.38 -4.95
CA TYR A 105 1.95 -12.93 -6.01
C TYR A 105 2.33 -11.60 -6.66
N PHE A 106 3.30 -10.90 -6.09
CA PHE A 106 3.83 -9.64 -6.62
C PHE A 106 5.28 -9.82 -7.02
N GLY A 107 5.75 -9.02 -7.98
CA GLY A 107 7.17 -9.02 -8.33
C GLY A 107 8.04 -8.67 -7.12
N MET A 108 7.54 -7.79 -6.24
CA MET A 108 8.15 -7.51 -4.96
C MET A 108 7.10 -7.06 -3.94
N THR A 109 7.24 -7.53 -2.70
CA THR A 109 6.56 -6.94 -1.55
C THR A 109 7.59 -6.17 -0.73
N ILE A 110 7.30 -4.90 -0.44
CA ILE A 110 8.13 -3.98 0.34
C ILE A 110 7.33 -3.55 1.56
N PHE A 111 7.92 -3.61 2.74
CA PHE A 111 7.35 -2.99 3.93
C PHE A 111 7.97 -1.60 4.12
N CYS A 112 7.19 -0.61 4.54
CA CYS A 112 7.69 0.74 4.78
C CYS A 112 7.16 1.28 6.11
N GLY A 113 8.03 1.71 7.00
CA GLY A 113 7.65 2.19 8.33
C GLY A 113 8.84 2.34 9.28
N THR A 114 8.56 2.52 10.57
CA THR A 114 9.60 2.48 11.63
C THR A 114 10.17 1.08 11.75
N TRP A 115 11.48 0.94 11.86
CA TRP A 115 12.14 -0.36 12.02
C TRP A 115 12.96 -0.37 13.29
N GLU A 116 12.56 -1.20 14.24
CA GLU A 116 13.42 -1.56 15.35
C GLU A 116 13.60 -3.08 15.36
N PRO A 117 14.78 -3.61 14.99
CA PRO A 117 15.01 -5.05 14.88
C PRO A 117 14.66 -5.82 16.17
N ARG A 118 14.83 -5.18 17.33
CA ARG A 118 14.51 -5.77 18.64
C ARG A 118 13.01 -5.84 18.93
N GLU A 119 12.19 -5.08 18.22
CA GLU A 119 10.73 -5.08 18.38
C GLU A 119 10.04 -6.07 17.43
N HIS A 120 10.68 -6.43 16.32
CA HIS A 120 10.21 -7.43 15.38
C HIS A 120 10.74 -8.82 15.78
N ILE A 121 10.16 -9.38 16.84
CA ILE A 121 10.54 -10.69 17.39
C ILE A 121 9.59 -11.76 16.86
N ASP A 122 10.15 -12.88 16.39
CA ASP A 122 9.42 -14.12 16.15
C ASP A 122 9.08 -14.76 17.50
N ASP A 123 7.92 -14.40 18.04
CA ASP A 123 7.42 -14.86 19.34
C ASP A 123 6.60 -16.16 19.26
N GLY A 124 6.60 -16.81 18.09
CA GLY A 124 5.82 -18.02 17.80
C GLY A 124 4.30 -17.80 17.68
N LEU A 125 3.78 -16.58 17.93
CA LEU A 125 2.35 -16.28 17.80
C LEU A 125 1.95 -16.07 16.35
N TYR A 126 2.86 -15.57 15.50
CA TYR A 126 2.63 -15.37 14.07
C TYR A 126 3.61 -16.22 13.26
N PRO A 127 3.32 -16.46 11.97
CA PRO A 127 4.31 -17.07 11.09
C PRO A 127 5.56 -16.18 11.02
N GLU A 128 6.74 -16.82 11.09
CA GLU A 128 8.04 -16.14 11.09
C GLU A 128 8.25 -15.31 9.83
N MET A 129 9.03 -14.23 9.93
CA MET A 129 9.36 -13.42 8.76
C MET A 129 10.14 -14.22 7.72
N ILE A 130 9.76 -14.08 6.45
CA ILE A 130 10.48 -14.71 5.33
C ILE A 130 11.66 -13.80 4.95
N HIS A 131 12.87 -14.37 4.89
CA HIS A 131 14.08 -13.68 4.46
C HIS A 131 14.52 -14.12 3.05
N PRO A 132 15.09 -13.20 2.23
CA PRO A 132 15.37 -11.79 2.51
C PRO A 132 14.10 -10.94 2.62
N PHE A 133 14.17 -9.91 3.46
CA PHE A 133 13.06 -9.04 3.82
C PHE A 133 13.27 -7.64 3.25
N ASN A 134 12.36 -7.19 2.37
CA ASN A 134 12.46 -5.86 1.76
C ASN A 134 11.80 -4.82 2.67
N TYR A 135 12.61 -3.90 3.19
CA TYR A 135 12.13 -2.87 4.11
C TYR A 135 12.68 -1.49 3.76
N ILE A 136 11.81 -0.49 3.76
CA ILE A 136 12.16 0.92 3.76
C ILE A 136 11.94 1.44 5.17
N HIS A 137 13.04 1.74 5.86
CA HIS A 137 12.98 2.42 7.14
C HIS A 137 12.65 3.90 6.94
N VAL A 138 11.63 4.36 7.65
CA VAL A 138 11.33 5.78 7.89
C VAL A 138 11.23 5.99 9.40
N SER A 139 11.73 7.11 9.90
CA SER A 139 11.78 7.33 11.35
C SER A 139 10.38 7.55 11.96
N ALA A 140 10.27 7.41 13.28
CA ALA A 140 9.01 7.68 13.98
C ALA A 140 8.48 9.12 13.74
N ALA A 141 9.39 10.08 13.53
CA ALA A 141 9.06 11.45 13.16
C ALA A 141 8.56 11.59 11.71
N GLU A 142 8.81 10.62 10.84
CA GLU A 142 8.41 10.62 9.43
C GLU A 142 7.06 9.92 9.18
N ILE A 143 6.64 9.01 10.06
CA ILE A 143 5.37 8.27 9.94
C ILE A 143 4.48 8.43 11.19
N VAL A 144 4.43 9.66 11.74
CA VAL A 144 3.73 10.00 12.99
C VAL A 144 2.30 9.45 13.02
N ARG A 145 2.08 8.29 13.66
CA ARG A 145 0.78 7.62 13.82
C ARG A 145 -0.01 7.49 12.51
N GLY A 146 0.66 7.33 11.37
CA GLY A 146 0.03 7.21 10.06
C GLY A 146 -0.51 8.53 9.47
N VAL A 147 -0.15 9.68 10.04
CA VAL A 147 -0.51 11.00 9.49
C VAL A 147 0.14 11.21 8.11
N PHE A 148 1.31 10.60 7.87
CA PHE A 148 2.12 10.77 6.66
C PHE A 148 2.40 9.46 5.91
N LEU A 149 1.48 8.49 5.91
CA LEU A 149 1.69 7.17 5.27
C LEU A 149 2.15 7.28 3.81
N TYR A 150 1.69 8.31 3.09
CA TYR A 150 2.09 8.59 1.71
C TYR A 150 3.57 8.93 1.53
N TYR A 151 4.32 9.26 2.59
CA TYR A 151 5.76 9.55 2.50
C TYR A 151 6.55 8.32 2.03
N CYS A 152 6.06 7.12 2.28
CA CYS A 152 6.61 5.90 1.70
C CYS A 152 6.61 5.93 0.16
N LEU A 153 5.66 6.62 -0.50
CA LEU A 153 5.68 6.84 -1.95
C LEU A 153 6.93 7.61 -2.39
N ALA A 154 7.34 8.62 -1.62
CA ALA A 154 8.57 9.36 -1.88
C ALA A 154 9.80 8.45 -1.75
N LYS A 155 9.80 7.55 -0.77
CA LYS A 155 10.93 6.63 -0.51
C LYS A 155 11.05 5.49 -1.50
N ILE A 156 9.93 4.93 -1.96
CA ILE A 156 9.92 3.91 -3.01
C ILE A 156 10.62 4.42 -4.28
N ARG A 157 10.41 5.69 -4.62
CA ARG A 157 11.08 6.31 -5.78
C ARG A 157 12.62 6.28 -5.65
N GLU A 158 13.15 6.41 -4.43
CA GLU A 158 14.60 6.38 -4.19
C GLU A 158 15.22 5.01 -4.54
N LEU A 159 14.43 3.93 -4.57
CA LEU A 159 14.86 2.60 -4.99
C LEU A 159 15.10 2.48 -6.50
N ARG A 160 14.57 3.42 -7.31
CA ARG A 160 14.79 3.44 -8.78
C ARG A 160 14.54 2.08 -9.46
N LEU A 161 13.51 1.37 -9.01
CA LEU A 161 13.10 0.09 -9.59
C LEU A 161 12.83 0.26 -11.08
N ARG A 162 13.39 -0.63 -11.88
CA ARG A 162 13.24 -0.64 -13.35
C ARG A 162 12.31 -1.75 -13.78
N ASN A 163 11.72 -1.62 -14.97
CA ASN A 163 10.86 -2.64 -15.58
C ASN A 163 9.66 -3.04 -14.71
N ILE A 164 9.17 -2.09 -13.92
CA ILE A 164 7.99 -2.27 -13.08
C ILE A 164 6.80 -1.51 -13.68
N ARG A 165 5.62 -2.13 -13.65
CA ARG A 165 4.37 -1.56 -14.14
C ARG A 165 3.85 -0.48 -13.20
N GLY A 166 3.93 -0.70 -11.89
CA GLY A 166 3.53 0.27 -10.88
C GLY A 166 3.54 -0.29 -9.47
N TYR A 167 2.86 0.42 -8.57
CA TYR A 167 2.91 0.19 -7.12
C TYR A 167 1.51 0.16 -6.55
N PHE A 168 1.17 -0.93 -5.87
CA PHE A 168 0.09 -0.94 -4.90
C PHE A 168 0.63 -0.43 -3.58
N ILE A 169 -0.07 0.53 -2.97
CA ILE A 169 0.17 0.98 -1.61
C ILE A 169 -0.99 0.49 -0.77
N SER A 170 -0.71 -0.16 0.36
CA SER A 170 -1.72 -0.67 1.28
C SER A 170 -1.30 -0.43 2.72
N ALA A 171 -2.23 -0.03 3.58
CA ALA A 171 -2.03 -0.05 5.02
C ALA A 171 -1.86 -1.50 5.49
N ASP A 172 -1.10 -1.70 6.57
CA ASP A 172 -0.79 -3.02 7.11
C ASP A 172 -2.01 -3.78 7.66
N ASP A 173 -3.09 -3.07 7.97
CA ASP A 173 -4.39 -3.59 8.43
C ASP A 173 -5.48 -3.52 7.36
N ALA A 174 -5.11 -3.26 6.10
CA ALA A 174 -5.97 -3.50 4.95
C ALA A 174 -5.74 -4.93 4.43
N ILE A 175 -6.83 -5.67 4.19
CA ILE A 175 -6.77 -6.93 3.45
C ILE A 175 -7.09 -6.65 2.00
N PHE A 176 -6.14 -6.96 1.12
CA PHE A 176 -6.18 -6.68 -0.32
C PHE A 176 -6.44 -7.97 -1.10
N HIS A 177 -7.59 -8.06 -1.75
CA HIS A 177 -7.92 -9.13 -2.69
C HIS A 177 -7.42 -8.74 -4.10
N PHE A 178 -6.16 -9.05 -4.36
CA PHE A 178 -5.44 -8.63 -5.57
C PHE A 178 -5.84 -9.39 -6.86
N TRP A 179 -6.74 -10.36 -6.75
CA TRP A 179 -7.25 -11.16 -7.87
C TRP A 179 -8.52 -10.55 -8.51
N GLN A 180 -8.97 -9.37 -8.08
CA GLN A 180 -10.15 -8.73 -8.66
C GLN A 180 -9.87 -8.14 -10.06
N HIS A 181 -10.65 -8.53 -11.08
CA HIS A 181 -10.45 -8.16 -12.49
C HIS A 181 -10.86 -6.74 -12.90
N MET A 182 -10.61 -5.74 -12.05
CA MET A 182 -11.07 -4.36 -12.28
C MET A 182 -9.96 -3.31 -12.22
N PHE A 183 -8.71 -3.74 -12.10
CA PHE A 183 -7.55 -2.86 -12.10
C PHE A 183 -7.18 -2.43 -13.52
N ASP A 184 -7.30 -1.14 -13.77
CA ASP A 184 -6.65 -0.45 -14.87
C ASP A 184 -5.25 -0.05 -14.40
N PHE A 185 -4.25 -0.74 -14.94
CA PHE A 185 -2.84 -0.52 -14.58
C PHE A 185 -2.22 0.69 -15.30
N ASP A 186 -2.95 1.36 -16.19
CA ASP A 186 -2.47 2.57 -16.86
C ASP A 186 -2.80 3.85 -16.12
N GLU A 187 -3.78 3.83 -15.21
CA GLU A 187 -4.19 5.00 -14.46
C GLU A 187 -4.06 4.78 -12.96
N ILE A 188 -4.01 5.89 -12.21
CA ILE A 188 -4.02 5.83 -10.75
C ILE A 188 -5.38 5.28 -10.32
N GLN A 189 -5.40 4.32 -9.41
CA GLN A 189 -6.65 3.81 -8.84
C GLN A 189 -6.72 4.11 -7.35
N TYR A 190 -7.90 4.57 -6.91
CA TYR A 190 -8.11 5.04 -5.56
C TYR A 190 -9.51 4.68 -5.04
N PRO A 191 -9.68 4.24 -3.77
CA PRO A 191 -10.99 4.13 -3.13
C PRO A 191 -11.79 5.42 -3.33
N VAL A 192 -13.07 5.33 -3.68
CA VAL A 192 -13.90 6.53 -3.84
C VAL A 192 -13.81 7.38 -2.58
N TRP A 193 -13.52 8.68 -2.73
CA TRP A 193 -13.87 9.83 -1.88
C TRP A 193 -13.18 11.10 -2.40
N VAL A 194 -12.77 11.21 -3.68
CA VAL A 194 -12.44 12.55 -4.24
C VAL A 194 -13.75 13.34 -4.31
N ILE A 195 -14.09 14.00 -3.21
CA ILE A 195 -15.44 14.49 -2.94
C ILE A 195 -15.77 15.56 -3.97
N LYS A 196 -16.84 15.36 -4.74
CA LYS A 196 -17.40 16.40 -5.63
C LYS A 196 -18.06 17.54 -4.83
N GLN A 197 -18.37 17.29 -3.55
CA GLN A 197 -18.93 18.26 -2.61
C GLN A 197 -17.87 18.57 -1.55
N ARG A 198 -17.47 19.84 -1.43
CA ARG A 198 -16.44 20.31 -0.48
C ARG A 198 -16.88 20.12 0.98
N TYR A 199 -16.85 18.89 1.50
CA TYR A 199 -17.03 18.62 2.92
C TYR A 199 -15.68 18.78 3.63
N PRO A 200 -15.59 19.69 4.60
CA PRO A 200 -14.35 19.90 5.35
C PRO A 200 -13.87 18.61 6.01
N SER A 201 -12.58 18.30 5.85
CA SER A 201 -11.99 17.21 6.61
C SER A 201 -11.96 17.59 8.09
N ALA A 202 -12.27 16.65 8.99
CA ALA A 202 -12.04 16.85 10.42
C ALA A 202 -10.55 17.20 10.72
N TRP A 203 -9.64 16.78 9.84
CA TRP A 203 -8.21 17.10 9.92
C TRP A 203 -7.87 18.53 9.51
N TRP A 204 -8.75 19.22 8.77
CA TRP A 204 -8.48 20.58 8.28
C TRP A 204 -8.25 21.58 9.42
N LEU A 205 -9.00 21.43 10.51
CA LEU A 205 -8.90 22.29 11.69
C LEU A 205 -7.74 21.94 12.63
N THR A 206 -7.01 20.85 12.35
CA THR A 206 -5.87 20.39 13.15
C THR A 206 -4.55 21.05 12.70
N PRO A 207 -3.43 20.88 13.43
CA PRO A 207 -2.11 21.33 12.97
C PRO A 207 -1.66 20.73 11.61
N TYR A 208 -2.26 19.61 11.20
CA TYR A 208 -1.98 18.90 9.95
C TYR A 208 -2.89 19.30 8.78
N GLY A 209 -3.79 20.26 8.99
CA GLY A 209 -4.73 20.79 8.00
C GLY A 209 -4.32 22.15 7.46
N TYR A 210 -5.12 23.19 7.69
CA TYR A 210 -4.90 24.55 7.17
C TYR A 210 -3.50 25.10 7.43
N LYS A 211 -2.98 24.96 8.65
CA LYS A 211 -1.62 25.43 9.00
C LYS A 211 -0.55 24.69 8.19
N ALA A 212 -0.74 23.40 7.96
CA ALA A 212 0.15 22.59 7.13
C ALA A 212 0.06 22.93 5.64
N ALA A 213 -1.16 23.13 5.13
CA ALA A 213 -1.40 23.55 3.75
C ALA A 213 -0.68 24.87 3.45
N ARG A 214 -0.75 25.86 4.35
CA ARG A 214 0.02 27.11 4.22
C ARG A 214 1.52 26.90 4.26
N ARG A 215 2.03 25.99 5.10
CA ARG A 215 3.47 25.67 5.11
C ARG A 215 3.89 25.02 3.80
N ALA A 216 3.12 24.07 3.27
CA ALA A 216 3.39 23.40 2.00
C ALA A 216 3.37 24.39 0.82
N GLU A 217 2.37 25.25 0.74
CA GLU A 217 2.28 26.31 -0.28
C GLU A 217 3.47 27.27 -0.22
N ARG A 218 3.83 27.71 0.99
CA ARG A 218 5.01 28.54 1.20
C ARG A 218 6.30 27.82 0.81
N LEU A 219 6.46 26.54 1.14
CA LEU A 219 7.61 25.74 0.73
C LEU A 219 7.71 25.65 -0.80
N PHE A 220 6.58 25.46 -1.47
CA PHE A 220 6.55 25.56 -2.93
C PHE A 220 7.04 26.93 -3.38
N ARG A 221 6.47 28.04 -2.90
CA ARG A 221 6.85 29.41 -3.34
C ARG A 221 8.29 29.82 -3.00
N GLU A 222 8.74 29.57 -1.78
CA GLU A 222 10.07 29.96 -1.29
C GLU A 222 11.17 29.14 -1.95
N MET A 223 10.96 27.83 -2.13
CA MET A 223 11.90 26.98 -2.87
C MET A 223 11.78 27.16 -4.39
N HIS A 224 10.63 27.61 -4.90
CA HIS A 224 10.42 27.91 -6.32
C HIS A 224 11.50 28.87 -6.82
N GLN A 225 11.91 29.89 -6.08
CA GLN A 225 12.86 30.86 -6.63
C GLN A 225 14.27 30.29 -6.83
N LYS A 226 14.69 29.33 -5.99
CA LYS A 226 16.07 28.85 -5.89
C LYS A 226 16.30 27.44 -6.46
N ASN A 227 15.25 26.65 -6.65
CA ASN A 227 15.37 25.24 -7.06
C ASN A 227 14.62 24.97 -8.36
N LYS A 228 15.36 24.73 -9.45
CA LYS A 228 14.80 24.43 -10.79
C LYS A 228 13.79 23.29 -10.76
N LYS A 229 14.06 22.22 -10.01
CA LYS A 229 13.18 21.06 -9.87
C LYS A 229 11.83 21.45 -9.24
N ILE A 230 11.85 22.34 -8.24
CA ILE A 230 10.61 22.84 -7.62
C ILE A 230 9.84 23.77 -8.57
N LYS A 231 10.53 24.55 -9.42
CA LYS A 231 9.87 25.34 -10.48
C LYS A 231 9.09 24.44 -11.44
N GLU A 232 9.75 23.37 -11.90
CA GLU A 232 9.16 22.39 -12.81
C GLU A 232 7.98 21.67 -12.15
N LEU A 233 8.14 21.23 -10.89
CA LEU A 233 7.08 20.60 -10.13
C LEU A 233 5.85 21.50 -9.95
N TRP A 234 6.06 22.79 -9.62
CA TRP A 234 4.99 23.78 -9.51
C TRP A 234 4.26 24.00 -10.83
N SER A 235 5.01 24.12 -11.94
CA SER A 235 4.44 24.22 -13.28
C SER A 235 3.63 22.97 -13.65
N CYS A 236 4.14 21.78 -13.36
CA CYS A 236 3.43 20.52 -13.56
C CYS A 236 2.15 20.46 -12.72
N TYR A 237 2.18 20.92 -11.47
CA TYR A 237 1.00 21.01 -10.61
C TYR A 237 -0.08 21.91 -11.22
N GLN A 238 0.28 23.13 -11.61
CA GLN A 238 -0.66 24.07 -12.25
C GLN A 238 -1.22 23.52 -13.56
N LYS A 239 -0.38 22.92 -14.42
CA LYS A 239 -0.83 22.30 -15.67
C LYS A 239 -1.78 21.13 -15.42
N GLY A 240 -1.49 20.32 -14.40
CA GLY A 240 -2.35 19.21 -13.98
C GLY A 240 -3.74 19.70 -13.56
N LEU A 241 -3.81 20.74 -12.73
CA LEU A 241 -5.08 21.37 -12.35
C LEU A 241 -5.90 21.81 -13.57
N LEU A 242 -5.28 22.57 -14.48
CA LEU A 242 -5.93 23.04 -15.70
C LEU A 242 -6.42 21.88 -16.57
N ALA A 243 -5.60 20.83 -16.71
CA ALA A 243 -5.96 19.62 -17.46
C ALA A 243 -7.09 18.81 -16.82
N GLN A 244 -7.37 19.01 -15.53
CA GLN A 244 -8.50 18.41 -14.82
C GLN A 244 -9.69 19.38 -14.66
N GLY A 245 -9.65 20.54 -15.34
CA GLY A 245 -10.76 21.50 -15.39
C GLY A 245 -10.82 22.48 -14.21
N HIS A 246 -9.78 22.55 -13.38
CA HIS A 246 -9.68 23.53 -12.30
C HIS A 246 -9.21 24.89 -12.84
N THR A 247 -9.82 25.98 -12.36
CA THR A 247 -9.52 27.35 -12.82
C THR A 247 -8.66 28.14 -11.82
N GLU A 248 -8.62 27.68 -10.58
CA GLU A 248 -7.81 28.27 -9.51
C GLU A 248 -6.30 28.08 -9.75
N ASP A 249 -5.51 29.01 -9.20
CA ASP A 249 -4.06 28.86 -9.18
C ASP A 249 -3.62 27.84 -8.13
N ALA A 250 -2.45 27.22 -8.35
CA ALA A 250 -1.91 26.17 -7.51
C ALA A 250 -1.77 26.58 -6.02
N ALA A 251 -1.46 27.85 -5.72
CA ALA A 251 -1.34 28.30 -4.34
C ALA A 251 -2.71 28.42 -3.66
N SER A 252 -3.73 28.85 -4.40
CA SER A 252 -5.11 28.87 -3.92
C SER A 252 -5.64 27.44 -3.71
N HIS A 253 -5.41 26.54 -4.66
CA HIS A 253 -5.80 25.13 -4.54
C HIS A 253 -5.15 24.41 -3.35
N ILE A 254 -3.84 24.62 -3.12
CA ILE A 254 -3.14 24.01 -1.99
C ILE A 254 -3.70 24.54 -0.66
N ARG A 255 -4.04 25.83 -0.57
CA ARG A 255 -4.56 26.45 0.67
C ARG A 255 -6.04 26.19 0.94
N ASP A 256 -6.80 25.70 -0.03
CA ASP A 256 -8.23 25.47 0.11
C ASP A 256 -8.54 24.13 0.79
N ASP A 257 -9.68 24.04 1.47
CA ASP A 257 -10.25 22.79 1.98
C ASP A 257 -11.09 22.14 0.87
N ASN A 258 -10.39 21.67 -0.16
CA ASN A 258 -10.99 21.05 -1.33
C ASN A 258 -11.37 19.56 -1.10
N GLY A 259 -11.58 19.18 0.16
CA GLY A 259 -11.97 17.83 0.58
C GLY A 259 -10.79 16.93 0.98
N TRP A 260 -11.11 15.67 1.18
CA TRP A 260 -10.19 14.61 1.61
C TRP A 260 -10.54 13.30 0.91
N THR A 261 -9.64 12.31 0.92
CA THR A 261 -9.84 11.01 0.28
C THR A 261 -9.36 9.87 1.19
N LEU A 262 -9.74 8.62 0.92
CA LEU A 262 -9.33 7.47 1.74
C LEU A 262 -8.01 6.85 1.28
N SER A 263 -6.97 6.96 2.10
CA SER A 263 -5.58 6.71 1.67
C SER A 263 -4.96 5.38 2.09
N ASP A 264 -5.76 4.47 2.63
CA ASP A 264 -5.26 3.19 3.13
C ASP A 264 -4.98 2.18 2.02
N PHE A 265 -5.45 2.43 0.80
CA PHE A 265 -5.16 1.61 -0.37
C PHE A 265 -5.14 2.46 -1.63
N PHE A 266 -4.18 2.28 -2.53
CA PHE A 266 -4.21 2.85 -3.88
C PHE A 266 -3.17 2.23 -4.82
N TYR A 267 -3.36 2.41 -6.12
CA TYR A 267 -2.40 2.02 -7.15
C TYR A 267 -1.81 3.25 -7.85
N VAL A 268 -0.50 3.24 -8.07
CA VAL A 268 0.23 4.25 -8.84
C VAL A 268 0.99 3.59 -9.98
N PRO A 269 0.68 3.91 -11.26
CA PRO A 269 1.48 3.43 -12.38
C PRO A 269 2.86 4.07 -12.38
N GLN A 270 3.88 3.33 -12.84
CA GLN A 270 5.28 3.77 -12.83
C GLN A 270 5.48 5.14 -13.50
N LYS A 271 4.75 5.39 -14.60
CA LYS A 271 4.79 6.66 -15.35
C LYS A 271 4.36 7.89 -14.53
N ARG A 272 3.65 7.70 -13.41
CA ARG A 272 3.18 8.77 -12.52
C ARG A 272 3.99 8.89 -11.22
N LEU A 273 4.78 7.87 -10.86
CA LEU A 273 5.50 7.82 -9.58
C LEU A 273 6.38 9.06 -9.37
N ALA A 274 7.17 9.45 -10.37
CA ALA A 274 8.13 10.54 -10.23
C ALA A 274 7.46 11.86 -9.80
N TYR A 275 6.37 12.24 -10.47
CA TYR A 275 5.62 13.45 -10.14
C TYR A 275 4.99 13.38 -8.75
N LEU A 276 4.26 12.29 -8.45
CA LEU A 276 3.54 12.15 -7.18
C LEU A 276 4.49 12.10 -5.99
N ALA A 277 5.60 11.37 -6.09
CA ALA A 277 6.61 11.26 -5.06
C ALA A 277 7.28 12.62 -4.75
N GLU A 278 7.56 13.44 -5.78
CA GLU A 278 8.13 14.78 -5.58
C GLU A 278 7.16 15.73 -4.88
N ALA A 279 5.91 15.75 -5.34
CA ALA A 279 4.89 16.59 -4.75
C ALA A 279 4.60 16.15 -3.29
N ALA A 280 4.49 14.84 -3.07
CA ALA A 280 4.37 14.23 -1.74
C ALA A 280 5.48 14.71 -0.79
N GLU A 281 6.74 14.74 -1.23
CA GLU A 281 7.86 15.19 -0.38
C GLU A 281 7.67 16.65 0.09
N VAL A 282 7.14 17.54 -0.75
CA VAL A 282 6.86 18.92 -0.37
C VAL A 282 5.73 19.00 0.65
N PHE A 283 4.62 18.28 0.41
CA PHE A 283 3.51 18.21 1.35
C PHE A 283 3.91 17.62 2.70
N PHE A 284 4.78 16.60 2.69
CA PHE A 284 5.35 16.00 3.89
C PHE A 284 6.19 17.00 4.69
N LYS A 285 7.03 17.80 4.04
CA LYS A 285 7.77 18.89 4.69
C LYS A 285 6.85 19.98 5.26
N GLY A 286 5.65 20.14 4.68
CA GLY A 286 4.60 20.99 5.21
C GLY A 286 3.81 20.40 6.37
N ASP A 287 3.99 19.10 6.67
CA ASP A 287 3.20 18.30 7.61
C ASP A 287 1.71 18.18 7.22
N LEU A 288 1.40 18.13 5.92
CA LEU A 288 0.01 18.01 5.47
C LEU A 288 -0.49 16.56 5.61
N PHE A 289 -1.65 16.39 6.23
CA PHE A 289 -2.24 15.07 6.48
C PHE A 289 -2.45 14.27 5.19
N VAL A 290 -2.26 12.95 5.25
CA VAL A 290 -2.29 12.03 4.10
C VAL A 290 -3.53 12.19 3.22
N GLU A 291 -4.72 12.22 3.82
CA GLU A 291 -5.97 12.28 3.05
C GLU A 291 -6.19 13.63 2.35
N LEU A 292 -5.63 14.71 2.93
CA LEU A 292 -5.63 16.04 2.31
C LEU A 292 -4.60 16.09 1.18
N THR A 293 -3.40 15.56 1.42
CA THR A 293 -2.32 15.50 0.44
C THR A 293 -2.74 14.70 -0.78
N MET A 294 -3.25 13.48 -0.60
CA MET A 294 -3.63 12.61 -1.71
C MET A 294 -4.83 13.17 -2.48
N ASN A 295 -5.82 13.76 -1.81
CA ASN A 295 -6.91 14.44 -2.50
C ASN A 295 -6.41 15.58 -3.40
N LYS A 296 -5.47 16.40 -2.90
CA LYS A 296 -4.86 17.48 -3.67
C LYS A 296 -4.04 16.98 -4.86
N LEU A 297 -3.32 15.88 -4.71
CA LEU A 297 -2.54 15.27 -5.79
C LEU A 297 -3.42 14.62 -6.85
N LEU A 298 -4.50 13.95 -6.46
CA LEU A 298 -5.41 13.31 -7.42
C LEU A 298 -6.12 14.33 -8.32
N GLN A 299 -6.35 15.56 -7.83
CA GLN A 299 -6.92 16.64 -8.63
C GLN A 299 -5.96 17.21 -9.69
N THR A 300 -4.70 16.77 -9.73
CA THR A 300 -3.72 17.22 -10.75
C THR A 300 -3.37 16.14 -11.77
N VAL A 301 -3.95 14.95 -11.66
CA VAL A 301 -3.63 13.80 -12.51
C VAL A 301 -4.89 13.00 -12.87
N PRO A 302 -4.94 12.36 -14.05
CA PRO A 302 -5.98 11.40 -14.34
C PRO A 302 -5.98 10.26 -13.32
N HIS A 303 -7.16 9.89 -12.84
CA HIS A 303 -7.33 8.84 -11.86
C HIS A 303 -8.72 8.20 -12.01
N ASN A 304 -8.78 6.90 -11.73
CA ASN A 304 -10.00 6.11 -11.71
C ASN A 304 -10.41 5.85 -10.26
N ARG A 305 -11.71 5.99 -10.02
CA ARG A 305 -12.31 5.73 -8.71
C ARG A 305 -12.71 4.27 -8.62
N ILE A 306 -12.26 3.61 -7.56
CA ILE A 306 -12.76 2.29 -7.19
C ILE A 306 -14.19 2.49 -6.65
N PRO A 307 -15.21 1.81 -7.20
CA PRO A 307 -16.59 1.94 -6.74
C PRO A 307 -16.75 1.58 -5.25
N GLN A 308 -17.68 2.24 -4.57
CA GLN A 308 -17.87 2.09 -3.12
C GLN A 308 -18.23 0.65 -2.71
N GLU A 309 -18.97 -0.05 -3.57
CA GLU A 309 -19.35 -1.44 -3.38
C GLU A 309 -18.18 -2.43 -3.49
N LYS A 310 -17.00 -1.96 -3.92
CA LYS A 310 -15.79 -2.77 -4.07
C LYS A 310 -14.80 -2.60 -2.93
N PHE A 311 -15.11 -1.81 -1.90
CA PHE A 311 -14.30 -1.78 -0.70
C PHE A 311 -15.15 -1.62 0.56
N ALA A 312 -14.60 -1.95 1.72
CA ALA A 312 -15.30 -1.80 3.00
C ALA A 312 -14.42 -1.08 4.02
N TYR A 313 -14.98 -0.04 4.63
CA TYR A 313 -14.40 0.63 5.79
C TYR A 313 -15.18 0.28 7.03
N VAL A 314 -14.57 -0.49 7.93
CA VAL A 314 -15.19 -0.92 9.18
C VAL A 314 -15.22 0.27 10.15
N PRO A 315 -16.42 0.73 10.58
CA PRO A 315 -16.54 1.86 11.48
C PRO A 315 -15.76 1.64 12.78
N LYS A 316 -15.20 2.71 13.35
CA LYS A 316 -14.34 2.63 14.54
C LYS A 316 -14.97 1.83 15.69
N THR A 317 -16.26 2.01 15.93
CA THR A 317 -17.02 1.34 16.99
C THR A 317 -17.33 -0.13 16.69
N LEU A 318 -17.16 -0.59 15.45
CA LEU A 318 -17.52 -1.93 14.99
C LEU A 318 -16.31 -2.73 14.46
N ARG A 319 -15.08 -2.26 14.72
CA ARG A 319 -13.85 -2.92 14.23
C ARG A 319 -13.67 -4.35 14.73
N TYR A 320 -14.26 -4.72 15.87
CA TYR A 320 -14.24 -6.09 16.37
C TYR A 320 -15.22 -7.02 15.60
N GLN A 321 -16.18 -6.43 14.88
CA GLN A 321 -17.16 -7.11 14.02
C GLN A 321 -16.78 -7.05 12.54
N TRP A 322 -15.50 -6.85 12.20
CA TRP A 322 -15.04 -6.73 10.81
C TRP A 322 -15.49 -7.90 9.91
N ARG A 323 -15.72 -9.10 10.47
CA ARG A 323 -16.25 -10.28 9.76
C ARG A 323 -17.58 -9.97 9.06
N GLU A 324 -18.45 -9.17 9.66
CA GLU A 324 -19.77 -8.81 9.10
C GLU A 324 -19.65 -7.91 7.86
N TYR A 325 -18.51 -7.22 7.71
CA TYR A 325 -18.20 -6.36 6.58
C TYR A 325 -17.38 -7.08 5.50
N TYR A 326 -16.84 -8.26 5.82
CA TYR A 326 -15.98 -9.01 4.92
C TYR A 326 -16.79 -9.63 3.78
N ARG A 327 -16.39 -9.34 2.54
CA ARG A 327 -16.87 -10.08 1.37
C ARG A 327 -15.69 -10.41 0.43
N PRO A 328 -15.65 -11.63 -0.14
CA PRO A 328 -14.55 -12.06 -0.99
C PRO A 328 -14.51 -11.34 -2.35
N ASP A 329 -15.59 -10.64 -2.73
CA ASP A 329 -15.69 -9.85 -3.97
C ASP A 329 -15.24 -8.37 -3.81
N LEU A 330 -14.86 -7.96 -2.59
CA LEU A 330 -14.21 -6.66 -2.36
C LEU A 330 -12.80 -6.68 -2.97
N ILE A 331 -12.30 -5.51 -3.39
CA ILE A 331 -10.87 -5.24 -3.55
C ILE A 331 -10.18 -5.15 -2.20
N MET A 332 -10.78 -4.42 -1.26
CA MET A 332 -10.13 -4.13 0.01
C MET A 332 -11.14 -3.99 1.14
N ILE A 333 -10.75 -4.46 2.33
CA ILE A 333 -11.41 -4.16 3.59
C ILE A 333 -10.41 -3.61 4.59
N HIS A 334 -10.79 -2.53 5.28
CA HIS A 334 -9.97 -1.88 6.28
C HIS A 334 -10.82 -1.36 7.45
N PRO A 335 -10.36 -1.43 8.71
CA PRO A 335 -9.20 -2.21 9.15
C PRO A 335 -9.58 -3.63 9.59
N ILE A 336 -8.66 -4.57 9.38
CA ILE A 336 -8.58 -5.86 10.05
C ILE A 336 -7.27 -5.88 10.85
N LYS A 337 -7.40 -5.71 12.17
CA LYS A 337 -6.26 -5.50 13.08
C LYS A 337 -5.54 -6.81 13.36
N LEU A 338 -4.40 -7.02 12.70
CA LEU A 338 -3.69 -8.29 12.79
C LEU A 338 -3.24 -8.65 14.20
N ASN A 339 -2.95 -7.67 15.07
CA ASN A 339 -2.52 -7.91 16.45
C ASN A 339 -3.56 -8.67 17.29
N TYR A 340 -4.84 -8.67 16.89
CA TYR A 340 -5.89 -9.45 17.55
C TYR A 340 -5.75 -10.96 17.33
N PHE A 341 -4.99 -11.42 16.32
CA PHE A 341 -4.84 -12.84 16.02
C PHE A 341 -3.78 -13.55 16.86
N ALA A 342 -3.23 -12.86 17.85
CA ALA A 342 -2.53 -13.51 18.96
C ALA A 342 -3.51 -14.33 19.80
N ASP A 343 -4.76 -13.87 19.90
CA ASP A 343 -5.87 -14.64 20.46
C ASP A 343 -6.36 -15.68 19.45
N PHE A 344 -6.48 -16.93 19.89
CA PHE A 344 -6.85 -18.05 19.01
C PHE A 344 -8.29 -17.98 18.52
N THR A 345 -9.22 -17.38 19.27
CA THR A 345 -10.60 -17.21 18.81
C THR A 345 -10.65 -16.28 17.60
N ASN A 346 -10.01 -15.10 17.71
CA ASN A 346 -9.92 -14.15 16.61
C ASN A 346 -9.11 -14.72 15.43
N ARG A 347 -8.06 -15.51 15.70
CA ARG A 347 -7.30 -16.21 14.67
C ARG A 347 -8.17 -17.19 13.89
N THR A 348 -8.95 -18.03 14.58
CA THR A 348 -9.88 -18.97 13.93
C THR A 348 -10.86 -18.22 13.04
N VAL A 349 -11.43 -17.11 13.50
CA VAL A 349 -12.30 -16.26 12.67
C VAL A 349 -11.57 -15.75 11.43
N PHE A 350 -10.31 -15.30 11.55
CA PHE A 350 -9.50 -14.86 10.41
C PHE A 350 -9.20 -15.99 9.43
N CYS A 351 -8.86 -17.18 9.94
CA CYS A 351 -8.59 -18.34 9.11
C CYS A 351 -9.83 -18.82 8.35
N GLU A 352 -10.99 -18.84 9.01
CA GLU A 352 -12.27 -19.20 8.40
C GLU A 352 -12.73 -18.25 7.29
N THR A 353 -12.27 -17.00 7.33
CA THR A 353 -12.80 -15.93 6.47
C THR A 353 -11.77 -15.52 5.44
N VAL A 354 -10.69 -14.88 5.87
CA VAL A 354 -9.65 -14.33 5.00
C VAL A 354 -8.81 -15.44 4.39
N VAL A 355 -8.19 -16.29 5.20
CA VAL A 355 -7.30 -17.36 4.67
C VAL A 355 -8.07 -18.31 3.76
N ARG A 356 -9.33 -18.64 4.10
CA ARG A 356 -10.22 -19.45 3.26
C ARG A 356 -10.66 -18.77 1.95
N SER A 357 -10.69 -17.44 1.88
CA SER A 357 -11.13 -16.69 0.67
C SER A 357 -9.99 -16.40 -0.30
N PHE A 358 -8.79 -16.08 0.22
CA PHE A 358 -7.53 -16.55 -0.38
C PHE A 358 -7.58 -18.09 -0.44
N LYS A 359 -6.65 -18.91 -0.88
CA LYS A 359 -6.95 -20.35 -1.14
C LYS A 359 -8.12 -20.57 -2.14
N ARG A 360 -9.40 -20.26 -1.86
CA ARG A 360 -10.52 -20.48 -2.80
C ARG A 360 -10.28 -19.73 -4.10
N ALA A 361 -9.89 -18.47 -4.00
CA ALA A 361 -9.60 -17.63 -5.15
C ALA A 361 -8.29 -18.00 -5.88
N LEU A 362 -7.28 -18.51 -5.16
CA LEU A 362 -5.90 -18.60 -5.67
C LEU A 362 -5.39 -20.03 -5.86
N LEU A 363 -6.00 -21.01 -5.20
CA LEU A 363 -5.63 -22.43 -5.22
C LEU A 363 -6.82 -23.32 -5.58
N GLN A 364 -8.03 -22.74 -5.69
CA GLN A 364 -9.28 -23.44 -5.96
C GLN A 364 -9.64 -24.49 -4.89
N CYS A 365 -9.25 -24.21 -3.64
CA CYS A 365 -9.61 -24.91 -2.41
C CYS A 365 -9.94 -23.86 -1.33
#